data_AF-A0A5Y7DD68-F1
#
_entry.id   AF-A0A5Y7DD68-F1
#
_cell.length_a   1.000
_cell.length_b   1.000
_cell.length_c   1.000
_cell.angle_alpha   90.00
_cell.angle_beta   90.00
_cell.angle_gamma   90.00
#
_symmetry.space_group_name_H-M   'P 1'
#
loop_
_entity.id
_entity.type
_entity.pdbx_description
1 polymer ?
#
loop_
_entity_poly.entity_id
_entity_poly.type
_entity_poly.pdbx_seq_one_letter_code
_entity_poly.pdbx_strand_id
1 'polypeptide(L)'
;KFLDTYMYFKYPNNDSLMTKYYIFFGEENAILINRVINEFSHLENIERAKMPLDLLEIHKVINIIIENIKNKDKEQFEALLKSLDIEENDNAK
;
A
#
# COMPACT_ATOMS: atom_id res chain seq x y z
N LYS A 1 -6.66 5.78 -1.63
CA LYS A 1 -6.91 6.14 -3.05
C LYS A 1 -6.05 5.34 -4.03
N PHE A 2 -4.72 5.55 -4.14
CA PHE A 2 -3.89 4.75 -5.08
C PHE A 2 -4.07 3.24 -4.89
N LEU A 3 -3.90 2.76 -3.65
CA LEU A 3 -3.98 1.33 -3.34
C LEU A 3 -5.36 0.73 -3.65
N ASP A 4 -6.43 1.44 -3.29
CA ASP A 4 -7.81 0.99 -3.55
C ASP A 4 -8.07 0.87 -5.06
N THR A 5 -7.65 1.87 -5.84
CA THR A 5 -7.75 1.87 -7.30
C THR A 5 -6.93 0.74 -7.91
N TYR A 6 -5.69 0.54 -7.44
CA TYR A 6 -4.83 -0.55 -7.88
C TYR A 6 -5.47 -1.91 -7.59
N MET A 7 -6.01 -2.15 -6.39
CA MET A 7 -6.75 -3.38 -6.07
C MET A 7 -7.99 -3.58 -6.94
N TYR A 8 -8.71 -2.50 -7.27
CA TYR A 8 -9.89 -2.58 -8.12
C TYR A 8 -9.55 -3.06 -9.54
N PHE A 9 -8.48 -2.52 -10.15
CA PHE A 9 -8.04 -2.97 -11.47
C PHE A 9 -7.36 -4.34 -11.45
N LYS A 10 -6.57 -4.64 -10.42
CA LYS A 10 -5.89 -5.94 -10.27
C LYS A 10 -6.86 -7.09 -10.05
N TYR A 11 -7.95 -6.84 -9.31
CA TYR A 11 -9.01 -7.80 -9.03
C TYR A 11 -10.37 -7.20 -9.41
N PRO A 12 -10.75 -7.25 -10.70
CA PRO A 12 -11.96 -6.62 -11.23
C PRO A 12 -13.20 -7.49 -10.94
N ASN A 13 -13.42 -7.82 -9.67
CA ASN A 13 -14.56 -8.58 -9.17
C ASN A 13 -15.29 -7.81 -8.04
N ASN A 14 -16.42 -8.35 -7.62
CA ASN A 14 -17.27 -7.76 -6.58
C ASN A 14 -16.84 -8.11 -5.14
N ASP A 15 -15.67 -8.73 -4.96
CA ASP A 15 -15.18 -9.01 -3.62
C ASP A 15 -14.89 -7.72 -2.86
N SER A 16 -14.99 -7.79 -1.53
CA SER A 16 -14.66 -6.65 -0.68
C SER A 16 -13.18 -6.26 -0.82
N LEU A 17 -12.86 -4.99 -0.55
CA LEU A 17 -11.47 -4.52 -0.54
C LEU A 17 -10.61 -5.32 0.45
N MET A 18 -11.17 -5.68 1.62
CA MET A 18 -10.48 -6.52 2.60
C MET A 18 -10.16 -7.91 2.05
N THR A 19 -11.09 -8.54 1.33
CA THR A 19 -10.84 -9.82 0.67
C THR A 19 -9.68 -9.71 -0.33
N LYS A 20 -9.64 -8.62 -1.12
CA LYS A 20 -8.55 -8.35 -2.06
C LYS A 20 -7.21 -8.14 -1.33
N TYR A 21 -7.23 -7.44 -0.20
CA TYR A 21 -6.04 -7.30 0.66
C TYR A 21 -5.57 -8.64 1.21
N TYR A 22 -6.46 -9.51 1.67
CA TYR A 22 -6.08 -10.85 2.15
C TYR A 22 -5.38 -11.67 1.07
N ILE A 23 -5.93 -11.65 -0.15
CA ILE A 23 -5.34 -12.36 -1.29
C ILE A 23 -3.97 -11.77 -1.65
N PHE A 24 -3.86 -10.43 -1.69
CA PHE A 24 -2.64 -9.78 -2.18
C PHE A 24 -1.54 -9.62 -1.13
N PHE A 25 -1.85 -9.44 0.15
CA PHE A 25 -0.86 -9.17 1.20
C PHE A 25 -0.72 -10.30 2.24
N GLY A 26 -1.69 -11.23 2.31
CA GLY A 26 -1.80 -12.20 3.40
C GLY A 26 -2.50 -11.62 4.64
N GLU A 27 -2.93 -12.50 5.56
CA GLU A 27 -3.81 -12.15 6.69
C GLU A 27 -3.28 -11.04 7.58
N GLU A 28 -2.10 -11.22 8.15
CA GLU A 28 -1.51 -10.27 9.10
C GLU A 28 -1.27 -8.89 8.47
N ASN A 29 -0.70 -8.87 7.27
CA ASN A 29 -0.41 -7.63 6.55
C ASN A 29 -1.68 -6.90 6.11
N ALA A 30 -2.71 -7.62 5.66
CA ALA A 30 -3.97 -7.03 5.26
C ALA A 30 -4.64 -6.29 6.41
N ILE A 31 -4.65 -6.88 7.61
CA ILE A 31 -5.21 -6.26 8.82
C ILE A 31 -4.44 -4.99 9.17
N LEU A 32 -3.10 -5.06 9.17
CA LEU A 32 -2.24 -3.91 9.48
C LEU A 32 -2.46 -2.76 8.48
N ILE A 33 -2.39 -3.05 7.18
CA ILE A 33 -2.56 -2.06 6.11
C ILE A 33 -3.93 -1.39 6.22
N ASN A 34 -5.00 -2.18 6.37
CA ASN A 34 -6.35 -1.63 6.49
C ASN A 34 -6.52 -0.77 7.74
N ARG A 35 -5.98 -1.19 8.88
CA ARG A 35 -6.02 -0.38 10.12
C ARG A 35 -5.33 0.97 9.89
N VAL A 36 -4.09 0.97 9.41
CA VAL A 36 -3.31 2.20 9.21
C VAL A 36 -3.98 3.10 8.18
N ILE A 37 -4.41 2.58 7.02
CA ILE A 37 -5.08 3.39 6.00
C ILE A 37 -6.38 4.01 6.53
N ASN A 38 -7.17 3.25 7.29
CA ASN A 38 -8.40 3.77 7.89
C ASN A 38 -8.11 4.82 8.98
N GLU A 39 -7.07 4.65 9.78
CA GLU A 39 -6.65 5.69 10.73
C GLU A 39 -6.30 6.99 9.98
N PHE A 40 -5.55 6.90 8.88
CA PHE A 40 -5.17 8.03 8.04
C PHE A 40 -6.35 8.73 7.37
N SER A 41 -7.32 7.97 6.85
CA SER A 41 -8.49 8.56 6.20
C SER A 41 -9.37 9.36 7.18
N HIS A 42 -9.23 9.12 8.49
CA HIS A 42 -9.96 9.81 9.55
C HIS A 42 -9.16 10.97 10.19
N LEU A 43 -7.90 11.18 9.81
CA LEU A 43 -7.09 12.32 10.26
C LEU A 43 -7.54 13.66 9.65
N GLU A 44 -8.50 13.66 8.73
CA GLU A 44 -9.24 14.87 8.33
C GLU A 44 -10.06 15.46 9.51
N ASN A 45 -10.20 14.73 10.62
CA ASN A 45 -10.87 15.17 11.84
C ASN A 45 -9.86 15.76 12.86
N ILE A 46 -9.94 17.08 13.07
CA ILE A 46 -8.98 17.94 13.80
C ILE A 46 -8.63 17.42 15.21
N GLU A 47 -9.55 16.71 15.88
CA GLU A 47 -9.34 16.23 17.24
C GLU A 47 -8.36 15.05 17.34
N ARG A 48 -8.25 14.19 16.31
CA ARG A 48 -7.30 13.06 16.30
C ARG A 48 -5.97 13.37 15.63
N ALA A 49 -5.85 14.48 14.90
CA ALA A 49 -4.55 14.99 14.42
C ALA A 49 -3.57 15.32 15.56
N LYS A 50 -4.06 15.34 16.82
CA LYS A 50 -3.26 15.51 18.05
C LYS A 50 -2.65 14.20 18.57
N MET A 51 -3.03 13.05 18.02
CA MET A 51 -2.45 11.76 18.41
C MET A 51 -1.09 11.59 17.72
N PRO A 52 -0.04 11.11 18.41
CA PRO A 52 1.25 10.88 17.79
C PRO A 52 1.09 9.86 16.67
N LEU A 53 1.34 10.31 15.45
CA LEU A 53 1.37 9.45 14.28
C LEU A 53 2.61 8.54 14.38
N ASP A 54 2.42 7.21 14.43
CA ASP A 54 3.55 6.28 14.44
C ASP A 54 4.18 6.19 13.05
N LEU A 55 5.12 7.10 12.78
CA LEU A 55 5.89 7.16 11.54
C LEU A 55 6.53 5.81 11.19
N LEU A 56 6.98 5.05 12.20
CA LEU A 56 7.62 3.76 11.96
C LEU A 56 6.62 2.75 11.38
N GLU A 57 5.40 2.73 11.90
CA GLU A 57 4.33 1.87 11.40
C GLU A 57 3.91 2.23 9.98
N ILE A 58 3.91 3.51 9.64
CA ILE A 58 3.60 3.99 8.28
C ILE A 58 4.67 3.56 7.29
N HIS A 59 5.93 3.78 7.64
CA HIS A 59 7.06 3.32 6.82
C HIS A 59 6.99 1.80 6.62
N LYS A 60 6.64 1.05 7.66
CA LYS A 60 6.42 -0.39 7.56
C LYS A 60 5.32 -0.75 6.57
N VAL A 61 4.16 -0.09 6.65
CA VAL A 61 3.03 -0.32 5.72
C VAL A 61 3.41 0.03 4.28
N ILE A 62 4.08 1.16 4.05
CA ILE A 62 4.55 1.57 2.73
C ILE A 62 5.49 0.51 2.15
N ASN A 63 6.46 0.05 2.93
CA ASN A 63 7.41 -0.97 2.49
C ASN A 63 6.69 -2.29 2.14
N ILE A 64 5.74 -2.74 2.96
CA ILE A 64 4.95 -3.95 2.66
C ILE A 64 4.20 -3.79 1.32
N ILE A 65 3.59 -2.63 1.08
CA ILE A 65 2.84 -2.36 -0.16
C ILE A 65 3.77 -2.40 -1.36
N ILE A 66 4.86 -1.62 -1.32
CA ILE A 66 5.80 -1.51 -2.45
C ILE A 66 6.46 -2.85 -2.75
N GLU A 67 6.92 -3.59 -1.73
CA GLU A 67 7.54 -4.90 -1.93
C GLU A 67 6.55 -5.93 -2.52
N ASN A 68 5.28 -5.91 -2.10
CA ASN A 68 4.29 -6.80 -2.72
C ASN A 68 4.00 -6.43 -4.18
N ILE A 69 3.94 -5.14 -4.51
CA ILE A 69 3.80 -4.69 -5.92
C ILE A 69 5.04 -5.13 -6.72
N LYS A 70 6.26 -4.87 -6.22
CA LYS A 70 7.50 -5.30 -6.87
C LYS A 70 7.52 -6.81 -7.15
N ASN A 71 7.14 -7.63 -6.17
CA ASN A 71 7.22 -9.09 -6.27
C ASN A 71 6.07 -9.73 -7.07
N LYS A 72 4.88 -9.11 -7.11
CA LYS A 72 3.66 -9.70 -7.73
C LYS A 72 3.18 -8.96 -8.99
N ASP A 73 3.72 -7.77 -9.25
CA ASP A 73 3.34 -6.90 -10.36
C ASP A 73 4.50 -5.99 -10.78
N LYS A 74 5.53 -6.61 -11.38
CA LYS A 74 6.76 -5.93 -11.78
C LYS A 74 6.49 -4.78 -12.76
N GLU A 75 5.59 -4.97 -13.72
CA GLU A 75 5.23 -3.93 -14.70
C GLU A 75 4.64 -2.69 -14.02
N GLN A 76 3.71 -2.87 -13.07
CA GLN A 76 3.17 -1.76 -12.30
C GLN A 76 4.23 -1.08 -11.42
N PHE A 77 5.15 -1.86 -10.85
CA PHE A 77 6.26 -1.32 -10.06
C PHE A 77 7.22 -0.47 -10.90
N GLU A 78 7.65 -0.99 -12.06
CA GLU A 78 8.52 -0.26 -13.00
C GLU A 78 7.84 1.01 -13.53
N ALA A 79 6.54 0.95 -13.85
CA ALA A 79 5.76 2.12 -14.23
C ALA A 79 5.68 3.17 -13.12
N LEU A 80 5.55 2.73 -11.85
CA LEU A 80 5.60 3.61 -10.69
C LEU A 80 6.98 4.29 -10.56
N LEU A 81 8.08 3.53 -10.65
CA LEU A 81 9.43 4.09 -10.60
C LEU A 81 9.66 5.13 -11.71
N LYS A 82 9.25 4.79 -12.93
CA LYS A 82 9.33 5.69 -14.08
C LYS A 82 8.50 6.97 -13.89
N SER A 83 7.33 6.88 -13.25
CA SER A 83 6.51 8.07 -12.95
C SER A 83 7.15 9.03 -11.94
N LEU A 84 8.16 8.56 -11.20
CA LEU A 84 8.93 9.31 -10.21
C LEU A 84 10.33 9.69 -10.71
N ASP A 85 10.64 9.45 -11.99
CA ASP A 85 11.98 9.62 -12.58
C ASP A 85 13.07 8.83 -11.82
N ILE A 86 12.72 7.67 -11.27
CA ILE A 86 13.65 6.75 -10.61
C ILE A 86 14.01 5.64 -11.59
N GLU A 87 15.27 5.54 -11.97
CA GLU A 87 15.80 4.38 -12.69
C GLU A 87 16.16 3.28 -11.69
N GLU A 88 15.74 2.03 -11.95
CA GLU A 88 16.15 0.89 -11.11
C GLU A 88 17.66 0.70 -11.29
N ASN A 89 18.44 1.16 -10.32
CA ASN A 89 19.88 0.89 -10.30
C ASN A 89 20.08 -0.60 -10.01
N ASP A 90 20.35 -1.38 -11.06
CA ASP A 90 20.77 -2.80 -11.03
C ASP A 90 22.16 -3.01 -10.36
N ASN A 91 22.57 -2.14 -9.43
CA ASN A 91 23.82 -2.25 -8.70
C ASN A 91 23.66 -3.10 -7.44
N ALA A 92 23.35 -4.38 -7.64
CA ALA A 92 23.63 -5.45 -6.70
C ALA A 92 24.30 -6.61 -7.47
N LYS A 93 25.59 -6.42 -7.78
CA LYS A 93 26.53 -7.51 -8.01
C LYS A 93 27.26 -7.82 -6.72
#